data_AF-R4JYV4-F1
#
_entry.id   AF-R4JYV4-F1
#
_cell.length_a   1.000
_cell.length_b   1.000
_cell.length_c   1.000
_cell.angle_alpha   90.00
_cell.angle_beta   90.00
_cell.angle_gamma   90.00
#
_symmetry.space_group_name_H-M   'P 1'
#
loop_
_entity.id
_entity.type
_entity.pdbx_description
1 polymer ?
#
loop_
_entity_poly.entity_id
_entity_poly.type
_entity_poly.pdbx_seq_one_letter_code
_entity_poly.pdbx_strand_id
1 'polypeptide(L)' 'GRLNKCGVISPRYNVGVGELEAWTARLLPSRQFGYIVLTTSA' A
#
# COMPACT_ATOMS: atom_id res chain seq x y z
N GLY A 1 10.51 -8.42 -17.59
CA GLY A 1 10.22 -7.21 -16.79
C GLY A 1 9.73 -7.63 -15.41
N ARG A 2 10.08 -6.92 -14.33
CA ARG A 2 9.76 -7.30 -12.94
C ARG A 2 8.54 -6.53 -12.35
N LEU A 3 7.84 -5.76 -13.18
CA LEU A 3 6.77 -4.86 -12.75
C LEU A 3 5.42 -5.39 -13.24
N ASN A 4 4.60 -5.85 -12.31
CA ASN A 4 3.28 -6.42 -12.62
C ASN A 4 2.22 -5.31 -12.78
N LYS A 5 2.12 -4.42 -11.78
CA LYS A 5 1.19 -3.29 -11.77
C LYS A 5 1.70 -2.22 -10.80
N CYS A 6 1.65 -0.96 -11.20
CA CYS A 6 1.87 0.20 -10.34
C CYS A 6 0.69 1.15 -10.51
N GLY A 7 0.17 1.69 -9.41
CA GLY A 7 -0.97 2.59 -9.40
C GLY A 7 -0.89 3.53 -8.19
N VAL A 8 -1.64 4.62 -8.26
CA VAL A 8 -1.71 5.63 -7.19
C VAL A 8 -3.10 5.61 -6.56
N ILE A 9 -3.16 5.88 -5.26
CA ILE A 9 -4.42 6.07 -4.53
C ILE A 9 -4.71 7.57 -4.47
N SER A 10 -5.87 7.97 -4.97
CA SER A 10 -6.34 9.36 -4.96
C SER A 10 -7.78 9.43 -4.43
N PRO A 11 -8.08 10.32 -3.45
CA PRO A 11 -7.14 11.17 -2.71
C PRO A 11 -6.18 10.36 -1.82
N ARG A 12 -5.10 10.98 -1.35
CA ARG A 12 -4.16 10.36 -0.40
C ARG A 12 -4.82 10.34 0.99
N TYR A 13 -5.38 9.20 1.37
CA TYR A 13 -6.01 9.02 2.67
C TYR A 13 -4.96 8.99 3.79
N ASN A 14 -5.33 9.54 4.95
CA ASN A 14 -4.55 9.36 6.18
C ASN A 14 -4.77 7.94 6.68
N VAL A 15 -3.69 7.24 7.02
CA VAL A 15 -3.73 5.85 7.48
C VAL A 15 -3.05 5.74 8.83
N GLY A 16 -3.74 5.17 9.81
CA GLY A 16 -3.16 4.86 11.11
C GLY A 16 -2.32 3.58 11.07
N VAL A 17 -1.38 3.41 12.01
CA VAL A 17 -0.53 2.21 12.08
C VAL A 17 -1.34 0.92 12.21
N GLY A 18 -2.45 0.95 12.97
CA GLY A 18 -3.34 -0.21 13.14
C GLY A 18 -4.13 -0.59 11.89
N GLU A 19 -4.25 0.32 10.91
CA GLU A 19 -5.01 0.08 9.68
C GLU A 19 -4.15 -0.47 8.54
N LEU A 20 -2.82 -0.44 8.69
CA LEU A 20 -1.87 -0.87 7.66
C LEU A 20 -2.10 -2.32 7.22
N GLU A 21 -2.47 -3.20 8.14
CA GLU A 21 -2.72 -4.60 7.82
C GLU A 21 -3.98 -4.78 6.96
N ALA A 22 -5.04 -4.02 7.23
CA ALA A 22 -6.24 -4.04 6.41
C ALA A 22 -5.98 -3.49 5.01
N TRP A 23 -5.16 -2.44 4.89
CA TRP A 23 -4.77 -1.87 3.60
C TRP A 23 -3.87 -2.79 2.79
N THR A 24 -2.90 -3.45 3.42
CA THR A 24 -2.05 -4.45 2.75
C THR A 24 -2.86 -5.65 2.25
N ALA A 25 -3.80 -6.16 3.04
CA ALA A 25 -4.67 -7.26 2.62
C ALA A 25 -5.62 -6.91 1.46
N ARG A 26 -6.03 -5.64 1.34
CA ARG A 26 -6.92 -5.17 0.25
C ARG A 26 -6.18 -4.85 -1.04
N LEU A 27 -4.95 -4.35 -0.95
CA LEU A 27 -4.21 -3.80 -2.09
C LEU A 27 -3.18 -4.78 -2.67
N LEU A 28 -2.55 -5.60 -1.83
CA LEU A 28 -1.53 -6.54 -2.26
C LEU A 28 -2.15 -7.92 -2.57
N PRO A 29 -1.73 -8.58 -3.66
CA PRO A 29 -2.25 -9.90 -4.01
C PRO A 29 -1.78 -11.00 -3.03
N SER A 30 -0.72 -10.75 -2.25
CA SER A 30 -0.21 -11.67 -1.23
C SER A 30 0.60 -10.91 -0.18
N ARG A 31 0.67 -11.43 1.06
CA ARG A 31 1.51 -10.86 2.14
C ARG A 31 3.02 -10.95 1.86
N GLN A 32 3.43 -11.87 0.98
CA GLN A 32 4.84 -12.09 0.64
C GLN A 32 5.29 -11.28 -0.60
N PHE A 33 4.39 -10.55 -1.26
CA PHE A 33 4.68 -9.91 -2.54
C PHE A 33 4.01 -8.54 -2.71
N GLY A 34 4.79 -7.59 -3.23
CA GLY A 34 4.35 -6.22 -3.52
C GLY A 34 4.63 -5.25 -2.38
N TYR A 35 4.65 -3.96 -2.72
CA TYR A 35 5.01 -2.88 -1.80
C TYR A 35 3.92 -1.81 -1.78
N ILE A 36 3.64 -1.26 -0.61
CA ILE A 36 2.83 -0.05 -0.44
C ILE A 36 3.78 1.07 -0.04
N VAL A 37 3.76 2.16 -0.81
CA VAL A 37 4.56 3.35 -0.52
C VAL A 37 3.66 4.38 0.14
N LEU A 38 4.03 4.80 1.34
CA LEU A 38 3.30 5.78 2.15
C LEU A 38 4.11 7.07 2.26
N THR A 39 3.43 8.19 2.44
CA THR A 39 4.08 9.47 2.78
C THR A 39 3.87 9.72 4.26
N THR A 40 4.95 9.70 5.03
CA THR A 40 4.95 10.03 6.46
C THR A 40 5.50 11.44 6.66
N SER A 41 5.04 12.13 7.71
CA SER A 41 5.78 13.26 8.29
C SER A 41 7.06 12.69 8.90
N ALA A 42 8.20 13.32 8.60
CA ALA A 42 9.56 12.84 8.89
C ALA A 42 9.76 12.28 10.31
#